data_AF-A0A3B7A3W2-F1
#
_entry.id   AF-A0A3B7A3W2-F1
#
_cell.length_a   1.000
_cell.length_b   1.000
_cell.length_c   1.000
_cell.angle_alpha   90.00
_cell.angle_beta   90.00
_cell.angle_gamma   90.00
#
_symmetry.space_group_name_H-M   'P 1'
#
loop_
_entity.id
_entity.type
_entity.pdbx_description
1 polymer ?
#
loop_
_entity_poly.entity_id
_entity_poly.type
_entity_poly.pdbx_seq_one_letter_code
_entity_poly.pdbx_strand_id
1 'polypeptide(L)'
;MNHSAAAVLHWPVTFDKTPELLIVGVPTPDTSLRSTARQIVREVLREILGQVELISVPGQPIQIAGTDRRIGISVSHESGLSLVAINYSGPIGVDLLRVPASPLPEEEIAVLARDYLGPDSARRIAELPASAQLMQFAQDWAKHEASLKCLGLGLEEWSTALAEKLLPCRTQKLALPAGYTGAMATLKEDESPNA
;
A
#
# COMPACT_ATOMS: atom_id res chain seq x y z
N MET A 1 22.80 -2.44 -2.37
CA MET A 1 22.03 -1.73 -3.42
C MET A 1 21.18 -0.69 -2.72
N ASN A 2 21.33 0.60 -3.05
CA ASN A 2 20.47 1.64 -2.48
C ASN A 2 19.07 1.48 -3.06
N HIS A 3 18.15 0.85 -2.33
CA HIS A 3 16.74 0.88 -2.69
C HIS A 3 16.20 2.27 -2.33
N SER A 4 16.30 3.21 -3.26
CA SER A 4 15.67 4.53 -3.12
C SER A 4 14.18 4.34 -2.83
N ALA A 5 13.61 5.20 -1.98
CA ALA A 5 12.17 5.23 -1.80
C ALA A 5 11.48 5.60 -3.14
N ALA A 6 10.33 5.01 -3.42
CA ALA A 6 9.50 5.36 -4.56
C ALA A 6 8.88 6.74 -4.32
N ALA A 7 8.88 7.56 -5.37
CA ALA A 7 8.34 8.91 -5.31
C ALA A 7 6.82 8.87 -5.09
N VAL A 8 6.34 9.78 -4.23
CA VAL A 8 4.92 10.05 -4.03
C VAL A 8 4.69 11.51 -4.38
N LEU A 9 3.83 11.75 -5.36
CA LEU A 9 3.42 13.10 -5.73
C LEU A 9 2.36 13.62 -4.77
N HIS A 10 2.23 14.92 -4.65
CA HIS A 10 1.20 15.54 -3.80
C HIS A 10 0.05 16.04 -4.67
N TRP A 11 -1.18 15.73 -4.27
CA TRP A 11 -2.37 16.27 -4.92
C TRP A 11 -2.62 17.75 -4.54
N PRO A 12 -3.04 18.63 -5.47
CA PRO A 12 -3.23 18.39 -6.91
C PRO A 12 -1.89 18.32 -7.67
N VAL A 13 -1.86 17.47 -8.70
CA VAL A 13 -0.68 17.28 -9.56
C VAL A 13 -1.08 17.26 -11.03
N THR A 14 -0.22 17.84 -11.87
CA THR A 14 -0.33 17.84 -13.33
C THR A 14 0.82 17.05 -13.94
N PHE A 15 0.55 16.38 -15.07
CA PHE A 15 1.53 15.57 -15.78
C PHE A 15 1.61 15.97 -17.24
N ASP A 16 2.82 16.19 -17.75
CA ASP A 16 3.03 16.44 -19.18
C ASP A 16 2.78 15.19 -20.03
N LYS A 17 3.03 14.01 -19.46
CA LYS A 17 2.73 12.68 -20.03
C LYS A 17 2.25 11.76 -18.93
N THR A 18 1.33 10.84 -19.25
CA THR A 18 0.89 9.81 -18.30
C THR A 18 2.08 8.92 -17.93
N PRO A 19 2.50 8.88 -16.66
CA PRO A 19 3.55 7.98 -16.23
C PRO A 19 3.05 6.53 -16.24
N GLU A 20 3.95 5.56 -16.39
CA GLU A 20 3.61 4.14 -16.31
C GLU A 20 3.08 3.74 -14.93
N LEU A 21 3.69 4.31 -13.90
CA LEU A 21 3.33 4.13 -12.51
C LEU A 21 3.14 5.51 -11.87
N LEU A 22 1.99 5.69 -11.25
CA LEU A 22 1.63 6.90 -10.53
C LEU A 22 1.27 6.57 -9.08
N ILE A 23 1.87 7.29 -8.12
CA ILE A 23 1.46 7.26 -6.71
C ILE A 23 1.29 8.70 -6.24
N VAL A 24 0.10 9.01 -5.74
CA VAL A 24 -0.29 10.34 -5.28
C VAL A 24 -0.74 10.28 -3.83
N GLY A 25 -0.14 11.12 -2.98
CA GLY A 25 -0.63 11.46 -1.65
C GLY A 25 -1.71 12.53 -1.73
N VAL A 26 -2.89 12.19 -1.22
CA VAL A 26 -4.08 13.03 -1.20
C VAL A 26 -4.34 13.45 0.26
N PRO A 27 -4.17 14.73 0.61
CA PRO A 27 -4.54 15.22 1.93
C PRO A 27 -6.02 14.92 2.21
N THR A 28 -6.29 14.34 3.37
CA THR A 28 -7.66 14.08 3.82
C THR A 28 -7.84 14.61 5.25
N PRO A 29 -9.08 14.83 5.72
CA PRO A 29 -9.29 15.26 7.10
C PRO A 29 -8.62 14.29 8.10
N ASP A 30 -8.05 14.83 9.18
CA ASP A 30 -7.44 14.03 10.25
C ASP A 30 -8.54 13.44 11.15
N THR A 31 -9.20 12.40 10.64
CA THR A 31 -10.35 11.74 11.28
C THR A 31 -10.36 10.26 10.92
N SER A 32 -10.89 9.43 11.84
CA SER A 32 -11.14 8.01 11.58
C SER A 32 -12.35 7.76 10.67
N LEU A 33 -13.12 8.81 10.32
CA LEU A 33 -14.27 8.71 9.43
C LEU A 33 -13.84 8.53 7.96
N ARG A 34 -13.79 7.27 7.52
CA ARG A 34 -13.34 6.89 6.18
C ARG A 34 -14.25 7.38 5.02
N SER A 35 -15.48 7.81 5.29
CA SER A 35 -16.45 8.18 4.24
C SER A 35 -16.00 9.42 3.45
N THR A 36 -15.57 10.48 4.13
CA THR A 36 -15.10 11.71 3.49
C THR A 36 -13.82 11.46 2.70
N ALA A 37 -12.85 10.73 3.27
CA ALA A 37 -11.63 10.36 2.58
C ALA A 37 -11.89 9.54 1.31
N ARG A 38 -12.84 8.59 1.36
CA ARG A 38 -13.27 7.81 0.19
C ARG A 38 -13.89 8.70 -0.88
N GLN A 39 -14.70 9.69 -0.52
CA GLN A 39 -15.29 10.62 -1.49
C GLN A 39 -14.20 11.43 -2.21
N ILE A 40 -13.28 12.03 -1.45
CA ILE A 40 -12.16 12.80 -2.02
C ILE A 40 -11.33 11.92 -2.95
N VAL A 41 -10.96 10.71 -2.53
CA VAL A 41 -10.18 9.79 -3.37
C VAL A 41 -10.92 9.42 -4.67
N ARG A 42 -12.25 9.23 -4.62
CA ARG A 42 -13.05 8.96 -5.83
C ARG A 42 -13.07 10.14 -6.79
N GLU A 43 -13.09 11.37 -6.27
CA GLU A 43 -13.00 12.58 -7.10
C GLU A 43 -11.61 12.68 -7.75
N VAL A 44 -10.53 12.50 -6.98
CA VAL A 44 -9.16 12.47 -7.49
C VAL A 44 -8.96 11.40 -8.57
N LEU A 45 -9.45 10.18 -8.34
CA LEU A 45 -9.36 9.10 -9.34
C LEU A 45 -10.07 9.47 -10.65
N ARG A 46 -11.23 10.12 -10.58
CA ARG A 46 -11.95 10.59 -11.79
C ARG A 46 -11.21 11.72 -12.50
N GLU A 47 -10.56 12.61 -11.76
CA GLU A 47 -9.76 13.68 -12.37
C GLU A 47 -8.52 13.12 -13.09
N ILE A 48 -7.86 12.12 -12.50
CA ILE A 48 -6.68 11.49 -13.10
C ILE A 48 -7.04 10.59 -14.29
N LEU A 49 -8.08 9.76 -14.16
CA LEU A 49 -8.45 8.75 -15.17
C LEU A 49 -9.44 9.28 -16.22
N GLY A 50 -10.03 10.45 -15.99
CA GLY A 50 -11.12 11.00 -16.81
C GLY A 50 -12.48 10.38 -16.48
N GLN A 51 -13.43 10.51 -17.42
CA GLN A 51 -14.79 9.98 -17.29
C GLN A 51 -14.84 8.45 -17.45
N VAL A 52 -14.30 7.75 -16.46
CA VAL A 52 -14.36 6.29 -16.36
C VAL A 52 -15.31 5.86 -15.25
N GLU A 53 -16.01 4.75 -15.46
CA GLU A 53 -16.78 4.10 -14.42
C GLU A 53 -15.85 3.19 -13.59
N LEU A 54 -15.85 3.39 -12.28
CA LEU A 54 -15.04 2.61 -11.34
C LEU A 54 -15.92 1.60 -10.60
N ILE A 55 -15.53 0.33 -10.66
CA ILE A 55 -16.12 -0.76 -9.90
C ILE A 55 -15.29 -0.93 -8.62
N SER A 56 -15.93 -0.76 -7.47
CA SER A 56 -15.28 -0.90 -6.16
C SER A 56 -16.11 -1.83 -5.28
N VAL A 57 -15.57 -3.02 -5.05
CA VAL A 57 -16.15 -4.03 -4.15
C VAL A 57 -15.21 -4.16 -2.94
N PRO A 58 -15.72 -4.13 -1.70
CA PRO A 58 -14.89 -4.32 -0.51
C PRO A 58 -14.05 -5.61 -0.60
N GLY A 59 -12.76 -5.50 -0.30
CA GLY A 59 -11.83 -6.63 -0.36
C GLY A 59 -11.36 -7.00 -1.77
N GLN A 60 -11.78 -6.28 -2.81
CA GLN A 60 -11.34 -6.49 -4.19
C GLN A 60 -10.58 -5.25 -4.70
N PRO A 61 -9.62 -5.41 -5.64
CA PRO A 61 -9.01 -4.29 -6.34
C PRO A 61 -10.06 -3.41 -7.03
N ILE A 62 -9.80 -2.10 -7.10
CA ILE A 62 -10.63 -1.18 -7.88
C ILE A 62 -10.41 -1.47 -9.35
N GLN A 63 -11.50 -1.63 -10.10
CA GLN A 63 -11.47 -1.91 -11.54
C GLN A 63 -12.12 -0.76 -12.31
N ILE A 64 -11.70 -0.58 -13.57
CA ILE A 64 -12.36 0.29 -14.52
C ILE A 64 -13.34 -0.56 -15.33
N ALA A 65 -14.62 -0.17 -15.40
CA ALA A 65 -15.61 -0.92 -16.16
C ALA A 65 -15.31 -0.86 -17.66
N GLY A 66 -15.52 -1.99 -18.36
CA GLY A 66 -15.43 -2.06 -19.82
C GLY A 66 -14.02 -1.89 -20.40
N THR A 67 -12.96 -2.09 -19.60
CA THR A 67 -11.58 -2.09 -20.10
C THR A 67 -10.96 -3.48 -20.01
N ASP A 68 -10.32 -3.90 -21.11
CA ASP A 68 -9.47 -5.10 -21.14
C ASP A 68 -8.03 -4.78 -20.72
N ARG A 69 -7.73 -3.50 -20.41
CA ARG A 69 -6.40 -3.07 -19.97
C ARG A 69 -6.13 -3.54 -18.55
N ARG A 70 -4.91 -4.04 -18.32
CA ARG A 70 -4.39 -4.38 -16.98
C ARG A 70 -3.98 -3.14 -16.21
N ILE A 71 -4.90 -2.21 -15.99
CA ILE A 71 -4.65 -1.07 -15.11
C ILE A 71 -4.90 -1.54 -13.67
N GLY A 72 -3.85 -1.57 -12.87
CA GLY A 72 -3.96 -1.77 -11.42
C GLY A 72 -4.28 -0.44 -10.74
N ILE A 73 -5.29 -0.44 -9.87
CA ILE A 73 -5.61 0.70 -9.01
C ILE A 73 -5.60 0.22 -7.56
N SER A 74 -4.85 0.91 -6.72
CA SER A 74 -4.81 0.66 -5.28
C SER A 74 -4.95 1.95 -4.50
N VAL A 75 -5.67 1.85 -3.37
CA VAL A 75 -5.90 2.96 -2.46
C VAL A 75 -5.58 2.47 -1.05
N SER A 76 -4.85 3.27 -0.30
CA SER A 76 -4.76 3.10 1.15
C SER A 76 -5.06 4.43 1.85
N HIS A 77 -5.57 4.35 3.07
CA HIS A 77 -6.02 5.52 3.80
C HIS A 77 -5.59 5.43 5.26
N GLU A 78 -5.03 6.54 5.71
CA GLU A 78 -4.73 6.81 7.09
C GLU A 78 -5.21 8.23 7.44
N SER A 79 -5.45 8.49 8.71
CA SER A 79 -5.89 9.80 9.21
C SER A 79 -4.93 10.89 8.70
N GLY A 80 -5.47 11.89 8.00
CA GLY A 80 -4.70 12.99 7.41
C GLY A 80 -4.18 12.75 5.99
N LEU A 81 -4.08 11.50 5.52
CA LEU A 81 -3.47 11.17 4.23
C LEU A 81 -4.04 9.88 3.60
N SER A 82 -4.52 10.00 2.36
CA SER A 82 -4.78 8.84 1.49
C SER A 82 -3.69 8.71 0.44
N LEU A 83 -3.43 7.48 0.01
CA LEU A 83 -2.66 7.18 -1.19
C LEU A 83 -3.58 6.70 -2.30
N VAL A 84 -3.32 7.19 -3.51
CA VAL A 84 -3.88 6.70 -4.76
C VAL A 84 -2.73 6.22 -5.63
N ALA A 85 -2.75 4.95 -6.00
CA ALA A 85 -1.77 4.35 -6.89
C ALA A 85 -2.44 3.80 -8.15
N ILE A 86 -1.84 4.09 -9.29
CA ILE A 86 -2.27 3.63 -10.61
C ILE A 86 -1.05 3.06 -11.31
N ASN A 87 -1.09 1.78 -11.65
CA ASN A 87 -0.11 1.13 -12.51
C ASN A 87 -0.79 0.81 -13.85
N TYR A 88 -0.35 1.46 -14.92
CA TYR A 88 -0.95 1.29 -16.24
C TYR A 88 -0.50 0.00 -16.96
N SER A 89 0.49 -0.70 -16.40
CA SER A 89 1.08 -1.93 -16.97
C SER A 89 0.78 -3.19 -16.16
N GLY A 90 0.07 -3.12 -15.03
CA GLY A 90 -0.26 -4.31 -14.26
C GLY A 90 -0.78 -4.06 -12.85
N PRO A 91 -0.82 -5.13 -12.02
CA PRO A 91 -1.27 -5.03 -10.64
C PRO A 91 -0.39 -4.11 -9.80
N ILE A 92 -1.01 -3.48 -8.81
CA ILE A 92 -0.31 -2.70 -7.80
C ILE A 92 -1.06 -2.76 -6.48
N GLY A 93 -0.30 -2.73 -5.38
CA GLY A 93 -0.82 -2.43 -4.07
C GLY A 93 -0.03 -1.30 -3.42
N VAL A 94 -0.71 -0.45 -2.66
CA VAL A 94 -0.06 0.50 -1.76
C VAL A 94 -0.62 0.38 -0.36
N ASP A 95 0.23 0.65 0.62
CA ASP A 95 -0.20 0.82 1.99
C ASP A 95 0.59 1.89 2.73
N LEU A 96 -0.06 2.50 3.73
CA LEU A 96 0.57 3.44 4.64
C LEU A 96 0.03 3.28 6.06
N LEU A 97 0.88 3.57 7.03
CA LEU A 97 0.50 3.74 8.42
C LEU A 97 1.04 5.06 8.95
N ARG A 98 0.29 5.66 9.87
CA ARG A 98 0.80 6.74 10.73
C ARG A 98 1.52 6.09 11.89
N VAL A 99 2.79 6.40 12.06
CA VAL A 99 3.57 5.90 13.20
C VAL A 99 3.27 6.83 14.39
N PRO A 100 2.61 6.33 15.45
CA PRO A 100 2.25 7.16 16.58
C PRO A 100 3.51 7.64 17.32
N ALA A 101 3.42 8.83 17.92
CA ALA A 101 4.51 9.39 18.72
C ALA A 101 4.78 8.58 20.00
N SER A 102 3.78 7.85 20.49
CA SER A 102 3.90 6.90 21.59
C SER A 102 3.81 5.47 21.03
N PRO A 103 4.74 4.58 21.40
CA PRO A 103 4.73 3.22 20.88
C PRO A 103 3.53 2.43 21.40
N LEU A 104 3.05 1.50 20.57
CA LEU A 104 2.18 0.42 21.04
C LEU A 104 2.91 -0.41 22.11
N PRO A 105 2.17 -1.08 23.02
CA PRO A 105 2.77 -2.06 23.91
C PRO A 105 3.60 -3.09 23.11
N GLU A 106 4.81 -3.39 23.58
CA GLU A 106 5.73 -4.33 22.90
C GLU A 106 5.09 -5.70 22.65
N GLU A 107 4.27 -6.17 23.59
CA GLU A 107 3.51 -7.42 23.49
C GLU A 107 2.54 -7.42 22.31
N GLU A 108 1.89 -6.28 22.03
CA GLU A 108 0.95 -6.15 20.92
C GLU A 108 1.68 -6.22 19.57
N ILE A 109 2.83 -5.53 19.46
CA ILE A 109 3.70 -5.61 18.27
C ILE A 109 4.16 -7.05 18.04
N ALA A 110 4.59 -7.75 19.08
CA ALA A 110 5.07 -9.12 18.99
C ALA A 110 3.97 -10.10 18.54
N VAL A 111 2.75 -9.96 19.07
CA VAL A 111 1.58 -10.77 18.69
C VAL A 111 1.24 -10.54 17.21
N LEU A 112 1.05 -9.28 16.80
CA LEU A 112 0.69 -8.96 15.42
C LEU A 112 1.77 -9.35 14.42
N ALA A 113 3.05 -9.15 14.76
CA ALA A 113 4.16 -9.55 13.89
C ALA A 113 4.19 -11.07 13.68
N ARG A 114 3.96 -11.86 14.73
CA ARG A 114 3.91 -13.31 14.63
C ARG A 114 2.71 -13.77 13.79
N ASP A 115 1.53 -13.23 14.08
CA ASP A 115 0.27 -13.73 13.53
C ASP A 115 0.08 -13.33 12.06
N TYR A 116 0.65 -12.20 11.59
CA TYR A 116 0.46 -11.71 10.22
C TYR A 116 1.74 -11.62 9.38
N LEU A 117 2.89 -11.28 9.98
CA LEU A 117 4.15 -11.09 9.24
C LEU A 117 5.03 -12.36 9.22
N GLY A 118 4.69 -13.33 10.05
CA GLY A 118 5.37 -14.62 10.15
C GLY A 118 6.59 -14.63 11.06
N PRO A 119 7.16 -15.82 11.32
CA PRO A 119 8.16 -16.04 12.35
C PRO A 119 9.46 -15.28 12.12
N ASP A 120 9.92 -15.17 10.87
CA ASP A 120 11.18 -14.47 10.57
C ASP A 120 11.06 -12.95 10.78
N SER A 121 9.94 -12.36 10.38
CA SER A 121 9.69 -10.93 10.62
C SER A 121 9.54 -10.65 12.11
N ALA A 122 8.76 -11.47 12.82
CA ALA A 122 8.58 -11.34 14.26
C ALA A 122 9.92 -11.42 15.02
N ARG A 123 10.77 -12.39 14.68
CA ARG A 123 12.12 -12.53 15.27
C ARG A 123 13.00 -11.32 14.99
N ARG A 124 13.08 -10.87 13.73
CA ARG A 124 13.87 -9.69 13.36
C ARG A 124 13.41 -8.43 14.10
N ILE A 125 12.11 -8.25 14.29
CA ILE A 125 11.55 -7.12 15.03
C ILE A 125 11.93 -7.23 16.51
N ALA A 126 11.77 -8.40 17.13
CA ALA A 126 12.09 -8.62 18.54
C ALA A 126 13.58 -8.44 18.88
N GLU A 127 14.48 -8.68 17.92
CA GLU A 127 15.93 -8.47 18.09
C GLU A 127 16.33 -6.97 18.08
N LEU A 128 15.44 -6.06 17.69
CA LEU A 128 15.71 -4.62 17.69
C LEU A 128 15.50 -3.98 19.07
N PRO A 129 16.19 -2.85 19.35
CA PRO A 129 15.87 -2.02 20.52
C PRO A 129 14.40 -1.60 20.50
N ALA A 130 13.74 -1.56 21.66
CA ALA A 130 12.33 -1.19 21.82
C ALA A 130 11.92 0.07 21.03
N SER A 131 12.79 1.10 21.03
CA SER A 131 12.58 2.36 20.31
C SER A 131 12.51 2.22 18.78
N ALA A 132 12.99 1.11 18.22
CA ALA A 132 13.02 0.84 16.78
C ALA A 132 11.97 -0.20 16.34
N GLN A 133 11.42 -1.00 17.27
CA GLN A 133 10.51 -2.11 16.95
C GLN A 133 9.24 -1.64 16.25
N LEU A 134 8.60 -0.58 16.75
CA LEU A 134 7.37 -0.03 16.16
C LEU A 134 7.58 0.42 14.70
N MET A 135 8.67 1.14 14.44
CA MET A 135 8.97 1.61 13.09
C MET A 135 9.26 0.43 12.14
N GLN A 136 10.00 -0.59 12.61
CA GLN A 136 10.26 -1.77 11.80
C GLN A 136 8.99 -2.57 11.53
N PHE A 137 8.14 -2.77 12.55
CA PHE A 137 6.83 -3.40 12.41
C PHE A 137 5.97 -2.66 11.39
N ALA A 138 5.80 -1.35 11.52
CA ALA A 138 4.99 -0.56 10.60
C ALA A 138 5.51 -0.62 9.16
N GLN A 139 6.84 -0.66 8.95
CA GLN A 139 7.43 -0.83 7.62
C GLN A 139 7.14 -2.22 7.04
N ASP A 140 7.26 -3.28 7.83
CA ASP A 140 7.03 -4.64 7.36
C ASP A 140 5.54 -4.93 7.17
N TRP A 141 4.67 -4.34 8.00
CA TRP A 141 3.22 -4.32 7.82
C TRP A 141 2.82 -3.66 6.50
N ALA A 142 3.30 -2.44 6.23
CA ALA A 142 2.98 -1.75 4.99
C ALA A 142 3.40 -2.55 3.74
N LYS A 143 4.56 -3.22 3.78
CA LYS A 143 5.00 -4.09 2.67
C LYS A 143 4.07 -5.29 2.51
N HIS A 144 3.67 -5.92 3.61
CA HIS A 144 2.76 -7.07 3.60
C HIS A 144 1.40 -6.69 3.02
N GLU A 145 0.76 -5.63 3.54
CA GLU A 145 -0.53 -5.15 3.02
C GLU A 145 -0.45 -4.68 1.57
N ALA A 146 0.62 -3.98 1.18
CA ALA A 146 0.81 -3.61 -0.22
C ALA A 146 0.91 -4.86 -1.11
N SER A 147 1.56 -5.93 -0.65
CA SER A 147 1.68 -7.18 -1.41
C SER A 147 0.34 -7.91 -1.53
N LEU A 148 -0.44 -7.97 -0.44
CA LEU A 148 -1.81 -8.50 -0.47
C LEU A 148 -2.69 -7.73 -1.44
N LYS A 149 -2.69 -6.39 -1.36
CA LYS A 149 -3.46 -5.51 -2.26
C LYS A 149 -3.03 -5.68 -3.72
N CYS A 150 -1.74 -5.86 -3.99
CA CYS A 150 -1.22 -6.14 -5.34
C CYS A 150 -1.77 -7.44 -5.93
N LEU A 151 -1.99 -8.46 -5.10
CA LEU A 151 -2.57 -9.74 -5.53
C LEU A 151 -4.09 -9.81 -5.41
N GLY A 152 -4.74 -8.72 -4.96
CA GLY A 152 -6.19 -8.70 -4.71
C GLY A 152 -6.64 -9.60 -3.55
N LEU A 153 -5.76 -9.82 -2.58
CA LEU A 153 -6.04 -10.60 -1.38
C LEU A 153 -6.48 -9.70 -0.22
N GLY A 154 -7.32 -10.25 0.66
CA GLY A 154 -7.67 -9.63 1.93
C GLY A 154 -6.54 -9.81 2.96
N LEU A 155 -6.68 -9.13 4.11
CA LEU A 155 -5.82 -9.41 5.26
C LEU A 155 -6.10 -10.81 5.79
N GLU A 156 -5.08 -11.64 5.83
CA GLU A 156 -5.12 -13.03 6.28
C GLU A 156 -3.94 -13.28 7.22
N GLU A 157 -4.13 -14.15 8.21
CA GLU A 157 -3.02 -14.58 9.08
C GLU A 157 -1.94 -15.28 8.28
N TRP A 158 -0.71 -15.19 8.78
CA TRP A 158 0.45 -15.78 8.15
C TRP A 158 0.30 -17.31 8.04
N SER A 159 0.66 -17.80 6.86
CA SER A 159 0.91 -19.22 6.62
C SER A 159 2.02 -19.36 5.59
N THR A 160 2.67 -20.52 5.54
CA THR A 160 3.67 -20.81 4.49
C THR A 160 3.07 -20.64 3.09
N ALA A 161 1.83 -21.08 2.88
CA ALA A 161 1.14 -20.94 1.60
C ALA A 161 0.90 -19.48 1.22
N LEU A 162 0.54 -18.62 2.18
CA LEU A 162 0.41 -17.18 1.93
C LEU A 162 1.78 -16.54 1.63
N ALA A 163 2.82 -16.90 2.38
CA ALA A 163 4.17 -16.40 2.14
C ALA A 163 4.67 -16.76 0.73
N GLU A 164 4.43 -17.98 0.27
CA GLU A 164 4.74 -18.44 -1.09
C GLU A 164 3.97 -17.65 -2.15
N LYS A 165 2.67 -17.40 -1.95
CA LYS A 165 1.86 -16.57 -2.84
C LYS A 165 2.37 -15.14 -2.98
N LEU A 166 2.99 -14.59 -1.93
CA LEU A 166 3.52 -13.22 -1.94
C LEU A 166 4.93 -13.10 -2.54
N LEU A 167 5.64 -14.21 -2.79
CA LEU A 167 6.99 -14.21 -3.37
C LEU A 167 7.10 -13.43 -4.71
N PRO A 168 6.10 -13.42 -5.60
CA PRO A 168 6.13 -12.64 -6.83
C PRO A 168 6.10 -11.13 -6.63
N CYS A 169 5.70 -10.65 -5.45
CA CYS A 169 5.62 -9.23 -5.18
C CYS A 169 7.02 -8.63 -5.01
N ARG A 170 7.28 -7.53 -5.71
CA ARG A 170 8.40 -6.64 -5.47
C ARG A 170 7.89 -5.44 -4.68
N THR A 171 8.43 -5.23 -3.48
CA THR A 171 8.06 -4.11 -2.63
C THR A 171 9.09 -2.99 -2.65
N GLN A 172 8.63 -1.75 -2.48
CA GLN A 172 9.48 -0.57 -2.34
C GLN A 172 8.88 0.39 -1.31
N LYS A 173 9.73 0.97 -0.46
CA LYS A 173 9.30 1.99 0.52
C LYS A 173 8.84 3.25 -0.20
N LEU A 174 7.80 3.91 0.29
CA LEU A 174 7.31 5.18 -0.23
C LEU A 174 8.01 6.37 0.45
N ALA A 175 8.28 7.43 -0.33
CA ALA A 175 8.74 8.71 0.20
C ALA A 175 7.54 9.51 0.74
N LEU A 176 7.24 9.34 2.02
CA LEU A 176 6.08 9.97 2.68
C LEU A 176 6.49 11.10 3.65
N PRO A 177 5.57 12.02 3.98
CA PRO A 177 5.79 13.02 5.01
C PRO A 177 6.16 12.41 6.37
N ALA A 178 6.83 13.20 7.21
CA ALA A 178 7.19 12.79 8.57
C ALA A 178 5.94 12.32 9.36
N GLY A 179 6.12 11.24 10.14
CA GLY A 179 5.03 10.60 10.89
C GLY A 179 4.29 9.51 10.10
N TYR A 180 4.55 9.36 8.80
CA TYR A 180 4.01 8.25 8.00
C TYR A 180 5.11 7.31 7.53
N THR A 181 4.77 6.04 7.39
CA THR A 181 5.56 5.06 6.65
C THR A 181 4.64 4.31 5.71
N GLY A 182 5.17 3.82 4.59
CA GLY A 182 4.35 3.12 3.61
C GLY A 182 5.19 2.39 2.59
N ALA A 183 4.52 1.53 1.84
CA ALA A 183 5.13 0.72 0.79
C ALA A 183 4.21 0.64 -0.42
N MET A 184 4.82 0.40 -1.57
CA MET A 184 4.14 -0.10 -2.76
C MET A 184 4.60 -1.53 -3.05
N ALA A 185 3.77 -2.28 -3.77
CA ALA A 185 4.09 -3.57 -4.34
C ALA A 185 3.61 -3.65 -5.79
N THR A 186 4.42 -4.25 -6.64
CA THR A 186 4.07 -4.68 -8.02
C THR A 186 4.49 -6.13 -8.22
N LEU A 187 4.06 -6.76 -9.30
CA LEU A 187 4.63 -8.05 -9.71
C LEU A 187 6.05 -7.86 -10.27
N LYS A 188 6.90 -8.88 -10.13
CA LYS A 188 8.18 -8.97 -10.85
C LYS A 188 7.93 -9.13 -12.35
N GLU A 189 8.79 -8.55 -13.19
CA GLU A 189 8.60 -8.48 -14.65
C GLU A 189 8.39 -9.86 -15.31
N ASP A 190 9.02 -10.93 -14.80
CA ASP A 190 8.88 -12.31 -15.32
C ASP A 190 7.62 -13.07 -14.84
N GLU A 191 6.86 -12.49 -13.91
CA GLU A 191 5.66 -13.11 -13.31
C GLU A 191 4.38 -12.32 -13.56
N SER A 192 4.42 -11.35 -14.48
CA SER A 192 3.18 -10.82 -15.05
C SER A 192 2.48 -11.96 -15.79
N PRO A 193 1.28 -12.41 -15.38
CA PRO A 193 0.61 -13.53 -16.04
C PRO A 193 0.30 -13.14 -17.49
N ASN A 194 1.17 -13.53 -18.43
CA ASN A 194 1.29 -13.18 -19.85
C ASN A 194 2.07 -11.88 -20.14
N ALA A 195 3.36 -12.05 -20.49
CA ALA A 195 3.90 -11.49 -21.73
C ALA A 195 3.29 -12.20 -22.94
#